data_AF-A0A1H8PJV9-F1
#
_entry.id   AF-A0A1H8PJV9-F1
#
_cell.length_a   1.000
_cell.length_b   1.000
_cell.length_c   1.000
_cell.angle_alpha   90.00
_cell.angle_beta   90.00
_cell.angle_gamma   90.00
#
_symmetry.space_group_name_H-M   'P 1'
#
loop_
_entity.id
_entity.type
_entity.pdbx_description
1 polymer ?
#
loop_
_entity_poly.entity_id
_entity_poly.type
_entity_poly.pdbx_seq_one_letter_code
_entity_poly.pdbx_strand_id
1 'polypeptide(L)'
;MQMTTALLIANPCDDEEDNMAMLCCHSAQGEMFLMTRYPDEDELEIALDGEPSTLEGVKVTLSRTLLKIEIAAADADVLNGDDVLEITHDTDAADLAEVELTLQNILKGTGTYISQL
;
A
#
# COMPACT_ATOMS: atom_id res chain seq x y z
N MET A 1 7.73 10.34 -5.74
CA MET A 1 8.78 9.32 -5.73
C MET A 1 8.41 8.09 -6.57
N GLN A 2 9.39 7.28 -6.95
CA GLN A 2 9.19 6.05 -7.75
C GLN A 2 10.03 4.89 -7.22
N MET A 3 9.48 3.68 -7.25
CA MET A 3 10.12 2.44 -6.83
C MET A 3 9.85 1.32 -7.85
N THR A 4 10.69 0.29 -7.86
CA THR A 4 10.47 -0.92 -8.67
C THR A 4 10.67 -2.16 -7.80
N THR A 5 9.65 -3.02 -7.75
CA THR A 5 9.67 -4.30 -7.01
C THR A 5 9.40 -5.45 -7.97
N ALA A 6 9.93 -6.63 -7.65
CA ALA A 6 9.55 -7.85 -8.37
C ALA A 6 8.13 -8.30 -8.01
N LEU A 7 7.71 -8.08 -6.77
CA LEU A 7 6.46 -8.62 -6.23
C LEU A 7 5.84 -7.68 -5.19
N LEU A 8 4.51 -7.57 -5.25
CA LEU A 8 3.68 -7.06 -4.16
C LEU A 8 3.26 -8.24 -3.30
N ILE A 9 3.64 -8.23 -2.02
CA ILE A 9 3.27 -9.25 -1.06
C ILE A 9 2.02 -8.76 -0.35
N ALA A 10 0.93 -9.51 -0.44
CA ALA A 10 -0.36 -9.12 0.07
C ALA A 10 -0.89 -10.18 1.03
N ASN A 11 -1.37 -9.75 2.20
CA ASN A 11 -2.16 -10.56 3.12
C ASN A 11 -3.46 -9.79 3.41
N PRO A 12 -4.62 -10.23 2.92
CA PRO A 12 -5.85 -9.48 3.07
C PRO A 12 -6.45 -9.56 4.48
N CYS A 13 -6.04 -10.55 5.27
CA CYS A 13 -6.62 -10.88 6.57
C CYS A 13 -5.61 -11.75 7.34
N ASP A 14 -4.69 -11.10 8.06
CA ASP A 14 -3.75 -11.79 8.90
C ASP A 14 -4.45 -12.28 10.18
N ASP A 15 -4.90 -13.53 10.16
CA ASP A 15 -5.62 -14.16 11.27
C ASP A 15 -4.78 -14.24 12.57
N GLU A 16 -3.45 -14.16 12.47
CA GLU A 16 -2.55 -14.15 13.63
C GLU A 16 -2.44 -12.74 14.25
N GLU A 17 -2.67 -11.70 13.45
CA GLU A 17 -2.59 -10.28 13.82
C GLU A 17 -3.99 -9.62 13.75
N ASP A 18 -4.97 -10.17 14.49
CA ASP A 18 -6.32 -9.62 14.62
C ASP A 18 -7.04 -9.29 13.28
N ASN A 19 -6.78 -10.06 12.23
CA ASN A 19 -7.28 -9.89 10.86
C ASN A 19 -6.74 -8.62 10.16
N MET A 20 -5.53 -8.18 10.51
CA MET A 20 -4.86 -7.05 9.88
C MET A 20 -4.69 -7.29 8.37
N ALA A 21 -5.04 -6.29 7.57
CA ALA A 21 -4.71 -6.30 6.15
C ALA A 21 -3.33 -5.67 5.94
N MET A 22 -2.46 -6.32 5.18
CA MET A 22 -1.08 -5.93 4.99
C MET A 22 -0.65 -6.06 3.54
N LEU A 23 -0.06 -4.99 3.00
CA LEU A 23 0.61 -4.97 1.71
C LEU A 23 2.06 -4.53 1.93
N CYS A 24 3.03 -5.29 1.44
CA CYS A 24 4.43 -4.90 1.49
C CYS A 24 5.19 -5.19 0.20
N CYS A 25 6.29 -4.47 -0.02
CA CYS A 25 7.23 -4.77 -1.09
C CYS A 25 8.64 -4.26 -0.75
N HIS A 26 9.63 -4.78 -1.48
CA HIS A 26 11.01 -4.34 -1.40
C HIS A 26 11.44 -3.86 -2.78
N SER A 27 12.01 -2.66 -2.86
CA SER A 27 12.59 -2.15 -4.10
C SER A 27 13.84 -2.94 -4.47
N ALA A 28 14.20 -2.91 -5.75
CA ALA A 28 15.47 -3.48 -6.22
C ALA A 28 16.70 -2.83 -5.56
N GLN A 29 16.54 -1.65 -4.95
CA GLN A 29 17.56 -0.90 -4.22
C GLN A 29 17.59 -1.25 -2.71
N GLY A 30 16.63 -2.05 -2.24
CA GLY A 30 16.53 -2.51 -0.85
C GLY A 30 15.60 -1.69 0.02
N GLU A 31 14.88 -0.71 -0.54
CA GLU A 31 13.91 0.10 0.20
C GLU A 31 12.64 -0.72 0.47
N MET A 32 12.09 -0.64 1.68
CA MET A 32 10.89 -1.35 2.08
C MET A 32 9.70 -0.38 2.14
N PHE A 33 8.60 -0.79 1.51
CA PHE A 33 7.30 -0.16 1.64
C PHE A 33 6.34 -1.12 2.34
N LEU A 34 5.63 -0.63 3.34
CA LEU A 34 4.59 -1.35 4.07
C LEU A 34 3.36 -0.47 4.19
N MET A 35 2.19 -1.06 3.94
CA MET A 35 0.89 -0.46 4.18
C MET A 35 0.03 -1.46 4.96
N THR A 36 -0.45 -1.05 6.13
CA THR A 36 -1.20 -1.91 7.06
C THR A 36 -2.44 -1.20 7.59
N ARG A 37 -3.42 -2.00 7.98
CA ARG A 37 -4.56 -1.52 8.77
C ARG A 37 -5.29 -2.66 9.48
N TYR A 38 -5.66 -2.42 10.72
CA TYR A 38 -6.59 -3.28 11.46
C TYR A 38 -8.07 -2.99 11.08
N PRO A 39 -8.94 -4.00 11.04
CA PRO A 39 -10.31 -3.86 10.54
C PRO A 39 -11.20 -2.90 11.33
N ASP A 40 -10.84 -2.62 12.59
CA ASP A 40 -11.54 -1.76 13.54
C ASP A 40 -10.95 -0.35 13.67
N GLU A 41 -9.88 -0.04 12.94
CA GLU A 41 -9.26 1.28 12.93
C GLU A 41 -9.81 2.19 11.83
N ASP A 42 -9.89 3.49 12.12
CA ASP A 42 -10.34 4.52 11.17
C ASP A 42 -9.16 5.21 10.44
N GLU A 43 -7.94 4.73 10.66
CA GLU A 43 -6.71 5.22 10.05
C GLU A 43 -5.95 4.04 9.44
N LEU A 44 -4.99 4.32 8.56
CA LEU A 44 -4.06 3.30 8.06
C LEU A 44 -2.62 3.72 8.31
N GLU A 45 -1.73 2.74 8.35
CA GLU A 45 -0.31 2.98 8.54
C GLU A 45 0.46 2.78 7.23
N ILE A 46 1.42 3.68 6.97
CA ILE A 46 2.41 3.54 5.91
C ILE A 46 3.81 3.67 6.53
N ALA A 47 4.70 2.74 6.17
CA ALA A 47 6.12 2.86 6.44
C ALA A 47 6.92 2.81 5.13
N LEU A 48 7.87 3.74 4.98
CA LEU A 48 8.84 3.78 3.90
C LEU A 48 10.25 3.85 4.53
N ASP A 49 10.96 2.73 4.58
CA ASP A 49 12.31 2.62 5.17
C ASP A 49 12.46 3.19 6.59
N GLY A 50 11.45 3.03 7.45
CA GLY A 50 11.51 3.61 8.79
C GLY A 50 10.31 3.28 9.67
N GLU A 51 10.07 4.17 10.62
CA GLU A 51 8.93 4.10 11.54
C GLU A 51 7.61 4.30 10.76
N PRO A 52 6.55 3.57 11.11
CA PRO A 52 5.24 3.75 10.51
C PRO A 52 4.70 5.15 10.84
N SER A 53 3.97 5.70 9.88
CA SER A 53 3.19 6.92 10.03
C SER A 53 1.73 6.60 9.78
N THR A 54 0.86 7.23 10.56
CA THR A 54 -0.59 7.05 10.46
C THR A 54 -1.17 8.13 9.54
N LEU A 55 -2.04 7.74 8.61
CA LEU A 55 -2.61 8.63 7.61
C LEU A 55 -4.13 8.52 7.57
N GLU A 56 -4.76 9.67 7.34
CA GLU A 56 -6.18 9.79 6.99
C GLU A 56 -6.31 10.15 5.51
N GLY A 57 -7.04 9.35 4.72
CA GLY A 57 -7.38 9.73 3.35
C GLY A 57 -6.31 9.45 2.30
N VAL A 58 -5.95 8.18 2.13
CA VAL A 58 -5.04 7.72 1.06
C VAL A 58 -5.82 7.30 -0.18
N LYS A 59 -5.32 7.64 -1.36
CA LYS A 59 -5.85 7.16 -2.64
C LYS A 59 -4.88 6.20 -3.29
N VAL A 60 -5.36 5.02 -3.65
CA VAL A 60 -4.55 3.98 -4.29
C VAL A 60 -5.17 3.58 -5.63
N THR A 61 -4.33 3.50 -6.65
CA THR A 61 -4.69 2.97 -7.97
C THR A 61 -3.84 1.75 -8.27
N LEU A 62 -4.47 0.59 -8.49
CA LEU A 62 -3.79 -0.64 -8.89
C LEU A 62 -4.05 -0.92 -10.38
N SER A 63 -2.98 -1.19 -11.11
CA SER A 63 -3.01 -1.66 -12.50
C SER A 63 -2.16 -2.93 -12.62
N ARG A 64 -2.00 -3.45 -13.84
CA ARG A 64 -1.24 -4.68 -14.08
C ARG A 64 0.25 -4.59 -13.75
N THR A 65 0.82 -3.39 -13.78
CA THR A 65 2.27 -3.18 -13.64
C THR A 65 2.61 -1.99 -12.73
N LEU A 66 1.61 -1.31 -12.19
CA LEU A 66 1.79 -0.10 -11.40
C LEU A 66 0.80 -0.10 -10.24
N LEU A 67 1.33 0.12 -9.05
CA LEU A 67 0.61 0.54 -7.86
C LEU A 67 0.96 2.01 -7.61
N LYS A 68 -0.04 2.89 -7.69
CA LYS A 68 0.12 4.31 -7.42
C LYS A 68 -0.56 4.66 -6.10
N ILE A 69 0.17 5.31 -5.21
CA ILE A 69 -0.29 5.78 -3.91
C ILE A 69 -0.21 7.30 -3.91
N GLU A 70 -1.30 7.95 -3.56
CA GLU A 70 -1.44 9.40 -3.48
C GLU A 70 -1.90 9.74 -2.06
N ILE A 71 -1.16 10.62 -1.38
CA ILE A 71 -1.44 11.08 -0.02
C ILE A 71 -1.70 12.60 -0.02
N ALA A 72 -2.17 13.15 1.10
CA ALA A 72 -2.32 14.60 1.19
C ALA A 72 -0.94 15.28 1.23
N ALA A 73 -0.84 16.47 0.65
CA ALA A 73 0.41 17.24 0.65
C ALA A 73 0.91 17.60 2.07
N ALA A 74 0.03 17.57 3.08
CA ALA A 74 0.41 17.77 4.48
C ALA A 74 1.18 16.57 5.06
N ASP A 75 1.02 15.39 4.48
CA ASP A 75 1.62 14.13 4.93
C ASP A 75 2.85 13.75 4.10
N ALA A 76 3.34 14.65 3.23
CA ALA A 76 4.42 14.37 2.28
C ALA A 76 5.71 13.87 2.95
N ASP A 77 5.94 14.21 4.22
CA ASP A 77 7.08 13.72 5.00
C ASP A 77 7.13 12.18 5.07
N VAL A 78 5.98 11.49 4.99
CA VAL A 78 5.86 10.02 4.96
C VAL A 78 6.55 9.42 3.72
N LEU A 79 6.56 10.17 2.61
CA LEU A 79 7.14 9.75 1.32
C LEU A 79 8.35 10.61 0.95
N ASN A 80 9.17 10.98 1.95
CA ASN A 80 10.41 11.76 1.76
C ASN A 80 10.19 13.11 1.05
N GLY A 81 9.05 13.75 1.29
CA GLY A 81 8.68 15.07 0.75
C GLY A 81 7.85 15.03 -0.54
N ASP A 82 7.54 13.84 -1.06
CA ASP A 82 6.59 13.67 -2.17
C ASP A 82 5.16 13.39 -1.65
N ASP A 83 4.14 13.70 -2.45
CA ASP A 83 2.74 13.36 -2.18
C ASP A 83 2.23 12.16 -3.01
N VAL A 84 3.10 11.62 -3.87
CA VAL A 84 2.82 10.48 -4.75
C VAL A 84 3.98 9.48 -4.73
N LEU A 85 3.65 8.21 -4.51
CA LEU A 85 4.55 7.08 -4.70
C LEU A 85 4.02 6.18 -5.84
N GLU A 86 4.86 5.96 -6.84
CA GLU A 86 4.59 5.02 -7.93
C GLU A 86 5.51 3.79 -7.80
N ILE A 87 4.91 2.62 -7.54
CA ILE A 87 5.60 1.33 -7.46
C ILE A 87 5.32 0.55 -8.74
N THR A 88 6.33 0.44 -9.59
CA THR A 88 6.30 -0.49 -10.73
C THR A 88 6.52 -1.90 -10.20
N HIS A 89 5.67 -2.85 -10.58
CA HIS A 89 5.75 -4.23 -10.11
C HIS A 89 5.59 -5.25 -11.23
N ASP A 90 6.18 -6.42 -11.04
CA ASP A 90 6.06 -7.59 -11.92
C ASP A 90 5.20 -8.72 -11.30
N THR A 91 4.36 -8.39 -10.30
CA THR A 91 3.41 -9.32 -9.66
C THR A 91 2.60 -10.10 -10.71
N ASP A 92 2.56 -11.43 -10.55
CA ASP A 92 1.85 -12.30 -11.47
C ASP A 92 0.35 -12.01 -11.47
N ALA A 93 -0.28 -12.12 -12.65
CA ALA A 93 -1.70 -11.82 -12.81
C ALA A 93 -2.63 -12.71 -11.95
N ALA A 94 -2.15 -13.90 -11.56
CA ALA A 94 -2.87 -14.80 -10.66
C ALA A 94 -2.93 -14.26 -9.22
N ASP A 95 -1.95 -13.46 -8.81
CA ASP A 95 -1.82 -12.93 -7.45
C ASP A 95 -2.45 -11.54 -7.31
N LEU A 96 -2.72 -10.83 -8.42
CA LEU A 96 -3.34 -9.50 -8.40
C LEU A 96 -4.73 -9.47 -7.76
N ALA A 97 -5.46 -10.60 -7.76
CA ALA A 97 -6.74 -10.70 -7.07
C ALA A 97 -6.58 -10.60 -5.54
N GLU A 98 -5.50 -11.16 -4.98
CA GLU A 98 -5.19 -11.07 -3.56
C GLU A 98 -4.73 -9.66 -3.20
N VAL A 99 -3.86 -9.06 -4.03
CA VAL A 99 -3.44 -7.65 -3.88
C VAL A 99 -4.64 -6.71 -3.89
N GLU A 100 -5.57 -6.88 -4.83
CA GLU A 100 -6.80 -6.07 -4.90
C GLU A 100 -7.65 -6.23 -3.64
N LEU A 101 -7.86 -7.45 -3.16
CA LEU A 101 -8.62 -7.69 -1.92
C LEU A 101 -7.96 -7.04 -0.71
N THR A 102 -6.64 -7.16 -0.57
CA THR A 102 -5.87 -6.52 0.49
C THR A 102 -6.03 -5.00 0.46
N LEU A 103 -5.87 -4.37 -0.71
CA LEU A 103 -6.03 -2.93 -0.84
C LEU A 103 -7.46 -2.47 -0.54
N GLN A 104 -8.47 -3.25 -0.95
CA GLN A 104 -9.86 -2.96 -0.60
C GLN A 104 -10.09 -3.02 0.90
N ASN A 105 -9.50 -3.99 1.61
CA ASN A 105 -9.63 -4.11 3.05
C ASN A 105 -8.92 -2.95 3.77
N ILE A 106 -7.68 -2.63 3.38
CA ILE A 106 -6.93 -1.50 3.94
C ILE A 106 -7.69 -0.18 3.73
N LEU A 107 -8.22 0.09 2.54
CA LEU A 107 -8.79 1.40 2.22
C LEU A 107 -10.27 1.56 2.59
N LYS A 108 -10.90 0.52 3.13
CA LYS A 108 -12.34 0.49 3.43
C LYS A 108 -12.72 1.53 4.48
N GLY A 109 -13.25 2.67 4.05
CA GLY A 109 -13.68 3.76 4.95
C GLY A 109 -12.59 4.76 5.32
N THR A 110 -11.33 4.50 4.94
CA THR A 110 -10.16 5.34 5.25
C THR A 110 -9.53 5.97 4.01
N GLY A 111 -9.85 5.45 2.83
CA GLY A 111 -9.24 5.88 1.59
C GLY A 111 -10.09 5.62 0.36
N THR A 112 -9.47 5.80 -0.81
CA THR A 112 -10.09 5.55 -2.12
C THR A 112 -9.29 4.52 -2.87
N TYR A 113 -9.90 3.39 -3.20
CA TYR A 113 -9.31 2.38 -4.08
C TYR A 113 -9.84 2.54 -5.52
N ILE A 114 -8.95 2.48 -6.50
CA ILE A 114 -9.27 2.49 -7.93
C ILE A 114 -8.60 1.28 -8.59
N SER A 115 -9.39 0.42 -9.21
CA SER A 115 -8.91 -0.71 -10.00
C SER A 115 -8.76 -0.34 -11.47
N GLN A 116 -7.66 -0.76 -12.08
CA GLN A 116 -7.33 -0.67 -13.51
C GLN A 116 -6.81 -2.00 -14.07
N LEU A 117 -7.21 -3.12 -13.46
CA LEU A 117 -6.81 -4.49 -13.85
C LEU A 117 -7.47 -4.99 -15.15
#